data_AF-A0A7J9GDJ5-F1
#
_entry.id   AF-A0A7J9GDJ5-F1
#
_cell.length_a   1.000
_cell.length_b   1.000
_cell.length_c   1.000
_cell.angle_alpha   90.00
_cell.angle_beta   90.00
_cell.angle_gamma   90.00
#
_symmetry.space_group_name_H-M   'P 1'
#
loop_
_entity.id
_entity.type
_entity.pdbx_description
1 polymer ?
#
loop_
_entity_poly.entity_id
_entity_poly.type
_entity_poly.pdbx_seq_one_letter_code
_entity_poly.pdbx_strand_id
1 'polypeptide(L)'
;MGKGNKEGSIKRFKWTKLMKHLFLEILTEETHKGNKPSNTFKAVSINRVVATISERFQVQCDAKHVENHLRTVKNQCQIICTIQAESGFGWDDNMKINICDRSTYDATVMAHKKCEPFLNKSIDHYDEMTLVVGKDVATRSFARKFADIDLDDYNQDSVPVDYDNEEVKE
;
A
#
# COMPACT_ATOMS: atom_id res chain seq x y z
N MET A 1 -21.15 14.32 43.10
CA MET A 1 -19.97 13.87 42.33
C MET A 1 -20.30 12.54 41.67
N GLY A 2 -20.39 12.50 40.34
CA GLY A 2 -20.60 11.27 39.58
C GLY A 2 -20.15 11.54 38.15
N LYS A 3 -18.97 11.01 37.81
CA LYS A 3 -18.18 11.32 36.62
C LYS A 3 -18.88 10.81 35.36
N GLY A 4 -19.02 11.68 34.36
CA GLY A 4 -19.43 11.28 33.02
C GLY A 4 -18.26 10.64 32.29
N ASN A 5 -18.39 9.36 31.95
CA ASN A 5 -17.55 8.72 30.95
C ASN A 5 -18.13 9.06 29.57
N LYS A 6 -17.47 9.98 28.85
CA LYS A 6 -17.65 10.10 27.41
C LYS A 6 -16.63 9.15 26.78
N GLU A 7 -17.12 7.98 26.38
CA GLU A 7 -16.44 7.10 25.41
C GLU A 7 -16.34 7.90 24.10
N GLY A 8 -15.31 8.73 23.99
CA GLY A 8 -14.98 9.41 22.75
C GLY A 8 -14.44 8.36 21.81
N SER A 9 -15.18 8.03 20.77
CA SER A 9 -14.66 7.22 19.66
C SER A 9 -13.34 7.84 19.19
N ILE A 10 -12.22 7.13 19.42
CA ILE A 10 -10.92 7.56 18.95
C ILE A 10 -11.03 7.63 17.42
N LYS A 11 -10.99 8.83 16.86
CA LYS A 11 -11.01 9.02 15.41
C LYS A 11 -9.78 8.33 14.84
N ARG A 12 -9.98 7.22 14.16
CA ARG A 12 -8.94 6.46 13.46
C ARG A 12 -8.28 7.36 12.41
N PHE A 13 -6.95 7.40 12.41
CA PHE A 13 -6.17 8.15 11.43
C PHE A 13 -6.46 7.63 10.02
N LYS A 14 -6.74 8.53 9.07
CA LYS A 14 -7.08 8.17 7.69
C LYS A 14 -6.06 8.76 6.73
N TRP A 15 -5.45 7.89 5.93
CA TRP A 15 -4.48 8.26 4.91
C TRP A 15 -5.17 8.80 3.64
N THR A 16 -4.88 10.04 3.27
CA THR A 16 -5.33 10.63 1.98
C THR A 16 -4.36 10.30 0.85
N LYS A 17 -4.78 10.44 -0.42
CA LYS A 17 -3.90 10.22 -1.59
C LYS A 17 -2.63 11.07 -1.52
N LEU A 18 -2.76 12.35 -1.16
CA LEU A 18 -1.63 13.26 -1.02
C LEU A 18 -0.68 12.86 0.13
N MET A 19 -1.22 12.37 1.25
CA MET A 19 -0.38 11.87 2.35
C MET A 19 0.39 10.62 1.95
N LYS A 20 -0.25 9.69 1.24
CA LYS A 20 0.39 8.45 0.75
C LYS A 20 1.51 8.76 -0.25
N HIS A 21 1.28 9.71 -1.15
CA HIS A 21 2.29 10.18 -2.09
C HIS A 21 3.51 10.78 -1.37
N LEU A 22 3.29 11.74 -0.47
CA LEU A 22 4.37 12.37 0.30
C LEU A 22 5.12 11.36 1.20
N PHE A 23 4.41 10.40 1.78
CA PHE A 23 5.00 9.29 2.52
C PHE A 23 6.01 8.52 1.66
N LEU A 24 5.62 8.12 0.44
CA LEU A 24 6.49 7.36 -0.47
C LEU A 24 7.66 8.21 -1.00
N GLU A 25 7.41 9.49 -1.28
CA GLU A 25 8.44 10.45 -1.71
C GLU A 25 9.55 10.58 -0.66
N ILE A 26 9.18 10.84 0.61
CA ILE A 26 10.16 10.96 1.71
C ILE A 26 10.91 9.64 1.89
N LEU A 27 10.23 8.50 1.90
CA LEU A 27 10.90 7.21 2.09
C LEU A 27 11.81 6.82 0.91
N THR A 28 11.50 7.25 -0.30
CA THR A 28 12.36 7.10 -1.47
C THR A 28 13.66 7.88 -1.29
N GLU A 29 13.57 9.14 -0.89
CA GLU A 29 14.76 9.94 -0.57
C GLU A 29 15.60 9.33 0.56
N GLU A 30 14.95 8.86 1.62
CA GLU A 30 15.63 8.23 2.75
C GLU A 30 16.32 6.91 2.34
N THR A 31 15.75 6.19 1.39
CA THR A 31 16.36 5.01 0.78
C THR A 31 17.63 5.40 0.01
N HIS A 32 17.58 6.43 -0.82
CA HIS A 32 18.75 6.94 -1.54
C HIS A 32 19.87 7.46 -0.62
N LYS A 33 19.53 7.99 0.57
CA LYS A 33 20.49 8.41 1.60
C LYS A 33 21.11 7.23 2.37
N GLY A 34 20.72 5.99 2.12
CA GLY A 34 21.19 4.82 2.86
C GLY A 34 20.64 4.73 4.29
N ASN A 35 19.50 5.38 4.57
CA ASN A 35 18.83 5.29 5.88
C ASN A 35 17.94 4.05 6.03
N LYS A 36 18.07 3.12 5.09
CA LYS A 36 17.55 1.75 5.14
C LYS A 36 18.72 0.77 4.96
N PRO A 37 19.55 0.54 6.01
CA PRO A 37 20.70 -0.36 5.92
C PRO A 37 20.32 -1.84 5.78
N SER A 38 19.04 -2.18 5.96
CA SER A 38 18.49 -3.53 5.79
C SER A 38 17.06 -3.46 5.24
N ASN A 39 16.11 -4.21 5.80
CA ASN A 39 14.69 -4.13 5.44
C ASN A 39 13.88 -3.15 6.33
N THR A 40 14.57 -2.41 7.19
CA THR A 40 13.95 -1.51 8.17
C THR A 40 14.54 -0.11 8.04
N PHE A 41 13.67 0.90 8.03
CA PHE A 41 14.08 2.30 8.08
C PHE A 41 14.57 2.67 9.47
N LYS A 42 15.59 3.54 9.55
CA LYS A 42 16.02 4.13 10.82
C LYS A 42 14.90 5.01 11.39
N ALA A 43 14.86 5.14 12.73
CA ALA A 43 13.89 5.98 13.42
C ALA A 43 13.90 7.45 12.93
N VAL A 44 15.07 7.96 12.52
CA VAL A 44 15.18 9.31 11.93
C VAL A 44 14.32 9.49 10.68
N SER A 45 14.23 8.47 9.83
CA SER A 45 13.41 8.49 8.61
C SER A 45 11.92 8.44 8.94
N ILE A 46 11.52 7.58 9.90
CA ILE A 46 10.13 7.50 10.37
C ILE A 46 9.69 8.84 10.99
N ASN A 47 10.52 9.41 11.87
CA ASN A 47 10.24 10.70 12.51
C ASN A 47 10.15 11.84 11.49
N ARG A 48 10.96 11.80 10.41
CA ARG A 48 10.86 12.76 9.31
C ARG A 48 9.49 12.68 8.63
N VAL A 49 9.02 11.48 8.30
CA VAL A 49 7.68 11.29 7.70
C VAL A 49 6.59 11.81 8.64
N VAL A 50 6.65 11.45 9.93
CA VAL A 50 5.70 11.93 10.95
C VAL A 50 5.66 13.45 11.00
N ALA A 51 6.82 14.09 11.12
CA ALA A 51 6.91 15.55 11.22
C ALA A 51 6.35 16.23 9.97
N THR A 52 6.78 15.80 8.79
CA THR A 52 6.37 16.44 7.52
C THR A 52 4.88 16.24 7.24
N ILE A 53 4.30 15.06 7.52
CA ILE A 53 2.86 14.83 7.33
C ILE A 53 2.04 15.65 8.33
N SER A 54 2.41 15.61 9.61
CA SER A 54 1.69 16.35 10.65
C SER A 54 1.71 17.86 10.37
N GLU A 55 2.85 18.40 9.97
CA GLU A 55 3.01 19.81 9.62
C GLU A 55 2.24 20.18 8.36
N ARG A 56 2.42 19.45 7.25
CA ARG A 56 1.81 19.82 5.97
C ARG A 56 0.28 19.70 5.97
N PHE A 57 -0.25 18.67 6.63
CA PHE A 57 -1.68 18.36 6.59
C PHE A 57 -2.42 18.73 7.87
N GLN A 58 -1.73 19.27 8.88
CA GLN A 58 -2.32 19.68 10.17
C GLN A 58 -3.07 18.53 10.86
N VAL A 59 -2.49 17.32 10.82
CA VAL A 59 -3.04 16.10 11.42
C VAL A 59 -2.15 15.57 12.53
N GLN A 60 -2.73 14.79 13.45
CA GLN A 60 -1.97 14.05 14.46
C GLN A 60 -1.47 12.74 13.86
N CYS A 61 -0.33 12.78 13.17
CA CYS A 61 0.38 11.57 12.71
C CYS A 61 1.40 11.15 13.78
N ASP A 62 1.60 9.85 13.95
CA ASP A 62 2.60 9.29 14.85
C ASP A 62 3.36 8.14 14.17
N ALA A 63 4.44 7.68 14.81
CA ALA A 63 5.27 6.63 14.25
C ALA A 63 4.49 5.33 13.97
N LYS A 64 3.49 4.98 14.80
CA LYS A 64 2.67 3.77 14.60
C LYS A 64 1.83 3.88 13.34
N HIS A 65 1.29 5.06 13.04
CA HIS A 65 0.57 5.29 11.78
C HIS A 65 1.48 5.07 10.56
N VAL A 66 2.69 5.60 10.60
CA VAL A 66 3.70 5.47 9.53
C VAL A 66 4.15 4.01 9.37
N GLU A 67 4.47 3.33 10.46
CA GLU A 67 4.88 1.92 10.46
C GLU A 67 3.77 0.99 9.95
N ASN A 68 2.53 1.21 10.39
CA ASN A 68 1.38 0.45 9.90
C ASN A 68 1.17 0.68 8.39
N HIS A 69 1.33 1.91 7.91
CA HIS A 69 1.20 2.18 6.48
C HIS A 69 2.34 1.57 5.66
N LEU A 70 3.57 1.57 6.18
CA LEU A 70 4.70 0.88 5.57
C LEU A 70 4.45 -0.63 5.45
N ARG A 71 3.82 -1.23 6.46
CA ARG A 71 3.40 -2.64 6.40
C ARG A 71 2.35 -2.86 5.31
N THR A 72 1.38 -1.95 5.16
CA THR A 72 0.43 -2.00 4.03
C THR A 72 1.16 -1.98 2.68
N VAL A 73 2.10 -1.05 2.48
CA VAL A 73 2.90 -0.96 1.24
C VAL A 73 3.67 -2.26 0.97
N LYS A 74 4.31 -2.84 2.00
CA LYS A 74 5.01 -4.13 1.89
C LYS A 74 4.07 -5.26 1.47
N ASN A 75 2.88 -5.33 2.05
CA ASN A 75 1.88 -6.36 1.72
C ASN A 75 1.36 -6.20 0.29
N GLN A 76 1.13 -4.97 -0.17
CA GLN A 76 0.74 -4.70 -1.56
C GLN A 76 1.82 -5.15 -2.55
N CYS A 77 3.10 -4.80 -2.29
CA CYS A 77 4.21 -5.30 -3.10
C CYS A 77 4.28 -6.83 -3.14
N GLN A 78 4.04 -7.50 -2.01
CA GLN A 78 4.00 -8.98 -1.98
C GLN A 78 2.89 -9.55 -2.87
N ILE A 79 1.67 -9.01 -2.80
CA ILE A 79 0.56 -9.44 -3.66
C ILE A 79 0.93 -9.26 -5.14
N ILE A 80 1.48 -8.10 -5.50
CA ILE A 80 1.87 -7.81 -6.89
C ILE A 80 2.97 -8.77 -7.34
N CYS A 81 3.99 -9.01 -6.52
CA CYS A 81 5.05 -9.98 -6.85
C CYS A 81 4.49 -11.40 -7.01
N THR A 82 3.51 -11.81 -6.21
CA THR A 82 2.87 -13.12 -6.37
C THR A 82 2.11 -13.21 -7.69
N ILE A 83 1.31 -12.19 -8.04
CA ILE A 83 0.61 -12.14 -9.34
C ILE A 83 1.62 -12.24 -10.50
N GLN A 84 2.71 -11.47 -10.44
CA GLN A 84 3.75 -11.44 -11.47
C GLN A 84 4.55 -12.76 -11.57
N ALA A 85 4.55 -13.58 -10.52
CA ALA A 85 5.22 -14.87 -10.51
C ALA A 85 4.35 -16.01 -11.07
N GLU A 86 3.05 -15.79 -11.25
CA GLU A 86 2.15 -16.81 -11.79
C GLU A 86 2.11 -16.81 -13.32
N SER A 87 1.91 -18.00 -13.89
CA SER A 87 1.66 -18.15 -15.33
C SER A 87 0.29 -17.58 -15.70
N GLY A 88 0.19 -16.92 -16.86
CA GLY A 88 -1.08 -16.38 -17.36
C GLY A 88 -1.26 -14.88 -17.16
N PHE A 89 -0.29 -14.21 -16.51
CA PHE A 89 -0.25 -12.76 -16.37
C PHE A 89 0.83 -12.16 -17.28
N GLY A 90 0.47 -11.09 -17.99
CA GLY A 90 1.41 -10.19 -18.64
C GLY A 90 1.72 -8.98 -17.75
N TRP A 91 2.90 -8.38 -17.92
CA TRP A 91 3.27 -7.12 -17.27
C TRP A 91 3.45 -6.02 -18.32
N ASP A 92 2.70 -4.92 -18.17
CA ASP A 92 2.96 -3.68 -18.89
C ASP A 92 3.73 -2.73 -17.97
N ASP A 93 5.04 -2.57 -18.25
CA ASP A 93 5.91 -1.72 -17.44
C ASP A 93 5.67 -0.22 -17.67
N ASN A 94 5.09 0.19 -18.79
CA ASN A 94 4.82 1.60 -19.06
C ASN A 94 3.58 2.08 -18.29
N MET A 95 2.53 1.27 -18.25
CA MET A 95 1.30 1.58 -17.52
C MET A 95 1.27 1.03 -16.09
N LYS A 96 2.24 0.20 -15.73
CA LYS A 96 2.32 -0.53 -14.45
C LYS A 96 1.06 -1.36 -14.19
N ILE A 97 0.70 -2.22 -15.16
CA ILE A 97 -0.52 -3.04 -15.15
C ILE A 97 -0.16 -4.53 -15.21
N ASN A 98 -0.78 -5.35 -14.34
CA ASN A 98 -0.82 -6.80 -14.53
C ASN A 98 -2.01 -7.15 -15.43
N ILE A 99 -1.72 -7.60 -16.65
CA ILE A 99 -2.72 -7.90 -17.69
C ILE A 99 -3.08 -9.39 -17.62
N CYS A 100 -4.37 -9.71 -17.61
CA CYS A 100 -4.87 -11.09 -17.71
C CYS A 100 -6.21 -11.15 -18.42
N ASP A 101 -6.55 -12.32 -18.97
CA ASP A 101 -7.86 -12.56 -19.53
C ASP A 101 -8.94 -12.71 -18.43
N ARG A 102 -10.21 -12.70 -18.85
CA ARG A 102 -11.36 -12.79 -17.94
C ARG A 102 -11.35 -14.06 -17.09
N SER A 103 -10.99 -15.20 -17.68
CA SER A 103 -11.02 -16.48 -16.97
C SER A 103 -9.97 -16.54 -15.87
N THR A 104 -8.78 -16.00 -16.14
CA THR A 104 -7.67 -15.87 -15.19
C THR A 104 -8.01 -14.86 -14.09
N TYR A 105 -8.61 -13.73 -14.45
CA TYR A 105 -9.10 -12.74 -13.50
C TYR A 105 -10.11 -13.36 -12.52
N ASP A 106 -11.16 -14.00 -13.03
CA ASP A 106 -12.24 -14.57 -12.20
C ASP A 106 -11.70 -15.66 -11.26
N ALA A 107 -10.86 -16.57 -11.77
CA ALA A 107 -10.22 -17.61 -10.96
C ALA A 107 -9.35 -17.03 -9.83
N THR A 108 -8.57 -16.00 -10.13
CA THR A 108 -7.65 -15.36 -9.17
C THR A 108 -8.41 -14.59 -8.09
N VAL A 109 -9.43 -13.82 -8.47
CA VAL A 109 -10.26 -13.06 -7.52
C VAL A 109 -11.10 -13.99 -6.65
N MET A 110 -11.58 -15.11 -7.20
CA MET A 110 -12.28 -16.14 -6.42
C MET A 110 -11.37 -16.79 -5.38
N ALA A 111 -10.12 -17.12 -5.73
CA ALA A 111 -9.17 -17.70 -4.78
C ALA A 111 -8.68 -16.64 -3.77
N HIS A 112 -8.38 -15.43 -4.24
CA HIS A 112 -7.74 -14.35 -3.50
C HIS A 112 -8.30 -12.99 -3.89
N LYS A 113 -9.44 -12.61 -3.30
CA LYS A 113 -10.11 -11.31 -3.56
C LYS A 113 -9.19 -10.09 -3.44
N LYS A 114 -8.14 -10.18 -2.62
CA LYS A 114 -7.17 -9.09 -2.40
C LYS A 114 -6.27 -8.80 -3.61
N CYS A 115 -6.25 -9.68 -4.61
CA CYS A 115 -5.54 -9.46 -5.87
C CYS A 115 -6.30 -8.52 -6.81
N GLU A 116 -7.62 -8.43 -6.68
CA GLU A 116 -8.51 -7.66 -7.56
C GLU A 116 -8.03 -6.22 -7.85
N PRO A 117 -7.55 -5.43 -6.87
CA PRO A 117 -7.11 -4.06 -7.13
C PRO A 117 -5.86 -3.96 -8.02
N PHE A 118 -5.11 -5.05 -8.19
CA PHE A 118 -3.83 -5.10 -8.90
C PHE A 118 -3.92 -5.78 -10.26
N LEU A 119 -5.13 -6.16 -10.70
CA LEU A 119 -5.38 -6.82 -11.99
C LEU A 119 -6.08 -5.87 -12.95
N ASN A 120 -5.60 -5.80 -14.19
CA ASN A 120 -6.18 -5.02 -15.29
C ASN A 120 -6.42 -3.53 -14.96
N LYS A 121 -5.67 -2.98 -13.99
CA LYS A 121 -5.72 -1.59 -13.51
C LYS A 121 -4.30 -1.09 -13.27
N SER A 122 -4.07 0.20 -13.46
CA SER A 122 -2.78 0.84 -13.18
C SER A 122 -2.49 0.83 -11.69
N ILE A 123 -1.26 0.45 -11.33
CA ILE A 123 -0.80 0.44 -9.94
C ILE A 123 -0.13 1.78 -9.64
N ASP A 124 -0.87 2.65 -8.96
CA ASP A 124 -0.37 3.95 -8.51
C ASP A 124 0.88 3.76 -7.62
N HIS A 125 1.93 4.54 -7.91
CA HIS A 125 3.20 4.58 -7.18
C HIS A 125 3.98 3.25 -7.12
N TYR A 126 3.82 2.36 -8.11
CA TYR A 126 4.51 1.07 -8.14
C TYR A 126 6.03 1.20 -8.01
N ASP A 127 6.65 2.11 -8.74
CA ASP A 127 8.11 2.26 -8.74
C ASP A 127 8.64 2.75 -7.39
N GLU A 128 7.96 3.72 -6.77
CA GLU A 128 8.31 4.21 -5.44
C GLU A 128 8.10 3.13 -4.37
N MET A 129 6.98 2.40 -4.43
CA MET A 129 6.71 1.29 -3.50
C MET A 129 7.78 0.21 -3.60
N THR A 130 8.14 -0.23 -4.80
CA THR A 130 9.16 -1.26 -5.00
C THR A 130 10.54 -0.80 -4.53
N LEU A 131 10.89 0.47 -4.73
CA LEU A 131 12.12 1.07 -4.23
C LEU A 131 12.15 1.14 -2.70
N VAL A 132 11.08 1.63 -2.08
CA VAL A 132 10.93 1.73 -0.62
C VAL A 132 11.00 0.36 0.07
N VAL A 133 10.36 -0.65 -0.52
CA VAL A 133 10.39 -2.02 0.00
C VAL A 133 11.77 -2.65 -0.20
N GLY A 134 12.38 -2.43 -1.36
CA GLY A 134 13.69 -2.95 -1.74
C GLY A 134 13.67 -4.42 -2.21
N LYS A 135 14.70 -4.79 -2.97
CA LYS A 135 14.80 -6.08 -3.68
C LYS A 135 14.86 -7.33 -2.78
N ASP A 136 15.27 -7.19 -1.52
CA ASP A 136 15.39 -8.34 -0.60
C ASP A 136 14.05 -8.94 -0.16
N VAL A 137 12.96 -8.17 -0.19
CA VAL A 137 11.61 -8.70 0.08
C VAL A 137 11.07 -9.43 -1.15
N ALA A 138 11.37 -8.95 -2.37
CA ALA A 138 11.01 -9.64 -3.61
C ALA A 138 11.71 -11.02 -3.68
N THR A 139 13.00 -11.08 -3.32
CA THR A 139 13.81 -12.31 -3.44
C THR A 139 13.37 -13.43 -2.49
N ARG A 140 12.99 -13.11 -1.25
CA ARG A 140 12.49 -14.14 -0.31
C ARG A 140 11.03 -14.54 -0.55
N SER A 141 10.26 -13.70 -1.24
CA SER A 141 8.83 -13.90 -1.49
C SER A 141 8.52 -14.75 -2.73
N PHE A 142 9.48 -14.97 -3.64
CA PHE A 142 9.29 -15.81 -4.83
C PHE A 142 8.90 -17.26 -4.53
N ALA A 143 9.07 -17.72 -3.29
CA ALA A 143 8.69 -19.07 -2.88
C ALA A 143 7.26 -19.18 -2.33
N ARG A 144 6.56 -18.07 -2.03
CA ARG A 144 5.21 -18.11 -1.45
C ARG A 144 4.15 -18.14 -2.53
N LYS A 145 3.36 -19.22 -2.53
CA LYS A 145 2.13 -19.30 -3.30
C LYS A 145 1.08 -18.39 -2.64
N PHE A 146 0.01 -18.06 -3.33
CA PHE A 146 -1.06 -17.25 -2.74
C PHE A 146 -1.59 -17.79 -1.39
N ALA A 147 -1.51 -19.11 -1.16
CA ALA A 147 -1.89 -19.76 0.08
C ALA A 147 -1.02 -19.38 1.30
N ASP A 148 0.20 -18.88 1.10
CA ASP A 148 1.17 -18.58 2.16
C ASP A 148 1.22 -17.10 2.55
N ILE A 149 0.42 -16.24 1.91
CA ILE A 149 0.36 -14.82 2.24
C ILE A 149 -0.52 -14.67 3.48
N ASP A 150 0.10 -14.60 4.65
CA ASP A 150 -0.57 -14.30 5.91
C ASP A 150 -1.02 -12.82 5.90
N LEU A 151 -2.31 -12.62 5.61
CA LEU A 151 -2.87 -11.38 5.08
C LEU A 151 -3.83 -10.69 6.05
N ASP A 152 -3.78 -11.07 7.33
CA ASP A 152 -4.69 -10.63 8.40
C ASP A 152 -4.49 -9.17 8.85
N ASP A 153 -3.50 -8.47 8.29
CA ASP A 153 -3.14 -7.11 8.70
C ASP A 153 -3.40 -6.03 7.63
N TYR A 154 -4.19 -6.34 6.60
CA TYR A 154 -4.65 -5.31 5.66
C TYR A 154 -5.72 -4.44 6.32
N ASN A 155 -5.29 -3.44 7.08
CA ASN A 155 -6.17 -2.37 7.52
C ASN A 155 -6.78 -1.69 6.28
N GLN A 156 -8.11 -1.79 6.13
CA GLN A 156 -8.93 -1.27 5.03
C GLN A 156 -8.94 0.27 4.90
N ASP A 157 -7.82 0.97 5.08
CA ASP A 157 -7.74 2.43 4.87
C ASP A 157 -7.59 2.81 3.38
N SER A 158 -8.00 1.92 2.48
CA SER A 158 -8.00 2.12 1.03
C SER A 158 -9.17 1.35 0.39
N VAL A 159 -10.39 1.84 0.57
CA VAL A 159 -11.46 1.64 -0.41
C VAL A 159 -11.29 2.76 -1.44
N PRO A 160 -11.06 2.47 -2.74
CA PRO A 160 -11.25 3.46 -3.78
C PRO A 160 -12.72 3.87 -3.77
N VAL A 161 -12.95 5.17 -3.63
CA VAL A 161 -14.27 5.79 -3.72
C VAL A 161 -14.84 5.51 -5.11
N ASP A 162 -16.09 5.05 -5.13
CA ASP A 162 -16.92 4.91 -6.33
C ASP A 162 -16.87 6.18 -7.18
N TYR A 163 -16.62 6.02 -8.47
CA TYR A 163 -17.02 7.00 -9.47
C TYR A 163 -18.10 6.36 -10.33
N ASP A 164 -19.34 6.42 -9.85
CA ASP A 164 -20.51 6.31 -10.70
C ASP A 164 -20.91 7.71 -11.19
N ASN A 165 -20.93 7.81 -12.53
CA ASN A 165 -21.89 8.55 -13.33
C ASN A 165 -21.81 10.09 -13.36
N GLU A 166 -21.20 10.64 -14.42
CA GLU A 166 -21.76 11.82 -15.09
C GLU A 166 -22.56 11.38 -16.33
N GLU A 167 -23.86 11.48 -16.15
CA GLU A 167 -24.95 11.36 -17.12
C GLU A 167 -24.75 12.38 -18.26
N VAL A 168 -24.44 11.92 -19.47
CA VAL A 168 -24.57 12.75 -20.67
C VAL A 168 -26.06 12.94 -20.92
N LYS A 169 -26.58 14.14 -20.63
CA LYS A 169 -27.86 14.59 -21.17
C LYS A 169 -27.59 15.33 -22.48
N GLU A 170 -28.20 14.81 -23.53
CA GLU A 170 -28.43 15.49 -24.80
C GLU A 170 -29.33 16.72 -24.62
#